data_AF-A0A9X3NIE4-F1
#
_entry.id   AF-A0A9X3NIE4-F1
#
_cell.length_a   1.000
_cell.length_b   1.000
_cell.length_c   1.000
_cell.angle_alpha   90.00
_cell.angle_beta   90.00
_cell.angle_gamma   90.00
#
_symmetry.space_group_name_H-M   'P 1'
#
loop_
_entity.id
_entity.type
_entity.pdbx_description
1 polymer ?
#
loop_
_entity_poly.entity_id
_entity_poly.type
_entity_poly.pdbx_seq_one_letter_code
_entity_poly.pdbx_strand_id
1 'polypeptide(L)'
;KSNGQLLGPQHAMATGTCNGGGAAPRGPPAANGGGVSAAEVEARVAAAVERAQAESSVAIGAAMAAARAAEDRAAAAERRARELATLVCGEPRQLTRGELSDLRETGPTGPAVMANALRTLHKARAAEDRRALTNALGDVASAAVGWRDRL
;
A
#
# COMPACT_ATOMS: atom_id res chain seq x y z
N LYS A 1 5.51 9.25 -38.95
CA LYS A 1 4.10 8.88 -38.76
C LYS A 1 3.58 9.68 -37.57
N SER A 2 2.99 10.84 -37.87
CA SER A 2 2.37 11.74 -36.91
C SER A 2 1.02 11.18 -36.47
N ASN A 3 0.66 11.37 -35.20
CA ASN A 3 -0.72 11.70 -34.84
C ASN A 3 -0.76 12.26 -33.41
N GLY A 4 -0.97 13.58 -33.34
CA GLY A 4 -1.42 14.26 -32.14
C GLY A 4 -2.93 14.46 -32.18
N GLN A 5 -3.56 14.47 -31.02
CA GLN A 5 -4.89 14.98 -30.66
C GLN A 5 -4.81 15.02 -29.11
N LEU A 6 -4.73 16.13 -28.37
CA LEU A 6 -5.39 17.44 -28.43
C LEU A 6 -6.91 17.33 -28.59
N LEU A 7 -7.59 17.16 -27.46
CA LEU A 7 -8.99 17.50 -27.28
C LEU A 7 -9.16 18.01 -25.84
N GLY A 8 -9.04 19.34 -25.71
CA GLY A 8 -9.73 20.10 -24.68
C GLY A 8 -11.15 20.48 -25.16
N PRO A 9 -11.75 21.51 -24.57
CA PRO A 9 -12.85 21.43 -23.63
C PRO A 9 -14.19 21.87 -24.24
N GLN A 10 -15.34 21.47 -23.68
CA GLN A 10 -16.63 22.07 -24.06
C GLN A 10 -17.50 22.43 -22.85
N HIS A 11 -17.74 23.74 -22.76
CA HIS A 11 -18.75 24.44 -21.98
C HIS A 11 -20.16 23.90 -22.21
N ALA A 12 -20.97 23.85 -21.14
CA ALA A 12 -22.42 23.85 -21.25
C ALA A 12 -22.98 25.15 -20.65
N MET A 13 -23.41 26.04 -21.53
CA MET A 13 -24.23 27.22 -21.24
C MET A 13 -25.73 26.90 -21.39
N ALA A 14 -26.53 27.72 -20.70
CA ALA A 14 -27.93 28.09 -20.98
C ALA A 14 -29.05 27.14 -20.51
N THR A 15 -29.88 27.62 -19.59
CA THR A 15 -31.18 28.29 -19.82
C THR A 15 -31.67 28.79 -18.44
N GLY A 16 -32.09 30.03 -18.21
CA GLY A 16 -32.81 30.94 -19.09
C GLY A 16 -34.32 30.71 -18.96
N THR A 17 -34.91 30.97 -17.79
CA THR A 17 -36.37 31.08 -17.67
C THR A 17 -36.72 32.38 -16.95
N CYS A 18 -37.26 33.33 -17.71
CA CYS A 18 -37.91 34.54 -17.23
C CYS A 18 -39.42 34.27 -17.13
N ASN A 19 -40.00 34.40 -15.94
CA ASN A 19 -41.44 34.53 -15.78
C ASN A 19 -41.73 35.86 -15.10
N GLY A 20 -42.14 36.83 -15.92
CA GLY A 20 -42.80 38.05 -15.46
C GLY A 20 -44.30 37.78 -15.27
N GLY A 21 -44.90 38.45 -14.29
CA GLY A 21 -46.35 38.42 -14.08
C GLY A 21 -46.73 39.02 -12.74
N GLY A 22 -46.71 40.35 -12.65
CA GLY A 22 -47.12 41.08 -11.45
C GLY A 22 -48.63 41.13 -11.25
N ALA A 23 -49.05 41.25 -10.00
CA ALA A 23 -50.22 42.01 -9.55
C ALA A 23 -50.15 42.19 -8.04
N ALA A 24 -50.04 43.43 -7.58
CA ALA A 24 -50.39 43.84 -6.22
C ALA A 24 -51.71 44.62 -6.30
N PRO A 25 -52.56 44.60 -5.25
CA PRO A 25 -52.39 45.66 -4.26
C PRO A 25 -52.61 45.25 -2.79
N ARG A 26 -52.13 46.18 -1.95
CA ARG A 26 -52.04 46.26 -0.49
C ARG A 26 -53.26 45.87 0.34
N GLY A 27 -52.96 45.30 1.50
CA GLY A 27 -53.63 45.60 2.77
C GLY A 27 -52.72 45.22 3.98
N PRO A 28 -52.45 46.12 4.94
CA PRO A 28 -51.96 45.76 6.29
C PRO A 28 -53.16 45.73 7.27
N PRO A 29 -53.04 45.33 8.56
CA PRO A 29 -51.87 44.82 9.29
C PRO A 29 -52.16 43.50 10.05
N ALA A 30 -51.13 42.69 10.32
CA ALA A 30 -51.13 41.82 11.50
C ALA A 30 -49.69 41.54 11.92
N ALA A 31 -49.29 42.17 13.02
CA ALA A 31 -48.10 41.81 13.76
C ALA A 31 -48.15 40.34 14.14
N ASN A 32 -47.17 39.56 13.69
CA ASN A 32 -46.67 38.40 14.40
C ASN A 32 -45.17 38.36 14.14
N GLY A 33 -44.46 39.32 14.73
CA GLY A 33 -43.03 39.20 14.98
C GLY A 33 -42.81 38.09 15.99
N GLY A 34 -43.01 36.83 15.56
CA GLY A 34 -42.41 35.67 16.21
C GLY A 34 -40.93 35.71 15.92
N GLY A 35 -40.23 36.66 16.56
CA GLY A 35 -38.78 36.71 16.51
C GLY A 35 -38.29 35.37 17.03
N VAL A 36 -37.65 34.60 16.15
CA VAL A 36 -36.94 33.39 16.57
C VAL A 36 -36.03 33.81 17.70
N SER A 37 -36.25 33.24 18.87
CA SER A 37 -35.49 33.63 20.05
C SER A 37 -34.00 33.37 19.79
N ALA A 38 -33.12 34.17 20.40
CA ALA A 38 -31.68 33.92 20.30
C ALA A 38 -31.34 32.47 20.68
N ALA A 39 -32.06 31.91 21.66
CA ALA A 39 -31.95 30.51 22.07
C ALA A 39 -32.32 29.50 20.96
N GLU A 40 -33.35 29.76 20.16
CA GLU A 40 -33.70 28.90 19.01
C GLU A 40 -32.70 29.02 17.86
N VAL A 41 -32.14 30.21 17.64
CA VAL A 41 -31.06 30.39 16.65
C VAL A 41 -29.82 29.63 17.12
N GLU A 42 -29.43 29.77 18.39
CA GLU A 42 -28.30 29.04 18.97
C GLU A 42 -28.51 27.52 18.92
N ALA A 43 -29.70 27.02 19.25
CA ALA A 43 -30.02 25.60 19.15
C ALA A 43 -29.93 25.07 17.70
N ARG A 44 -30.39 25.85 16.72
CA ARG A 44 -30.27 25.50 15.29
C ARG A 44 -28.82 25.52 14.80
N VAL A 45 -28.04 26.51 15.24
CA VAL A 45 -26.61 26.59 14.92
C VAL A 45 -25.86 25.42 15.55
N ALA A 46 -26.10 25.10 16.81
CA ALA A 46 -25.49 23.95 17.48
C ALA A 46 -25.81 22.64 16.76
N ALA A 47 -27.08 22.40 16.40
CA ALA A 47 -27.47 21.22 15.64
C ALA A 47 -26.85 21.15 14.23
N ALA A 48 -26.67 22.31 13.57
CA ALA A 48 -26.00 22.38 12.27
C ALA A 48 -24.50 22.11 12.39
N VAL A 49 -23.84 22.61 13.44
CA VAL A 49 -22.42 22.36 13.71
C VAL A 49 -22.17 20.88 14.00
N GLU A 50 -22.97 20.26 14.87
CA GLU A 50 -22.87 18.82 15.17
C GLU A 50 -23.02 17.97 13.91
N ARG A 51 -23.99 18.30 13.05
CA ARG A 51 -24.19 17.59 11.78
C ARG A 51 -23.00 17.76 10.83
N ALA A 52 -22.49 18.98 10.69
CA ALA A 52 -21.31 19.25 9.87
C ALA A 52 -20.04 18.54 10.39
N GLN A 53 -19.88 18.44 11.71
CA GLN A 53 -18.77 17.71 12.32
C GLN A 53 -18.89 16.20 12.09
N ALA A 54 -20.09 15.63 12.23
CA ALA A 54 -20.34 14.23 11.93
C ALA A 54 -20.03 13.90 10.46
N GLU A 55 -20.53 14.69 9.52
CA GLU A 55 -20.27 14.53 8.07
C GLU A 55 -18.77 14.67 7.73
N SER A 56 -18.10 15.66 8.35
CA SER A 56 -16.65 15.86 8.19
C SER A 56 -15.85 14.66 8.70
N SER A 57 -16.20 14.11 9.86
CA SER A 57 -15.50 12.96 10.43
C SER A 57 -15.60 11.71 9.54
N VAL A 58 -16.76 11.49 8.93
CA VAL A 58 -16.99 10.38 7.98
C VAL A 58 -16.18 10.58 6.70
N ALA A 59 -16.17 11.81 6.16
CA ALA A 59 -15.40 12.14 4.96
C ALA A 59 -13.89 11.98 5.19
N ILE A 60 -13.37 12.41 6.34
CA ILE A 60 -11.97 12.23 6.73
C ILE A 60 -11.63 10.74 6.86
N GLY A 61 -12.48 9.95 7.52
CA GLY A 61 -12.30 8.51 7.65
C GLY A 61 -12.24 7.80 6.29
N ALA A 62 -13.15 8.15 5.38
CA ALA A 62 -13.17 7.61 4.03
C ALA A 62 -11.92 8.01 3.23
N ALA A 63 -11.47 9.26 3.33
CA ALA A 63 -10.25 9.73 2.68
C ALA A 63 -9.00 9.00 3.18
N MET A 64 -8.88 8.80 4.50
CA MET A 64 -7.78 8.06 5.11
C MET A 64 -7.78 6.58 4.69
N ALA A 65 -8.95 5.94 4.62
CA ALA A 65 -9.08 4.57 4.13
C ALA A 65 -8.69 4.46 2.64
N ALA A 66 -9.10 5.41 1.82
CA ALA A 66 -8.73 5.48 0.41
C ALA A 66 -7.23 5.70 0.21
N ALA A 67 -6.60 6.54 1.03
CA ALA A 67 -5.15 6.75 1.03
C ALA A 67 -4.40 5.45 1.36
N ARG A 68 -4.78 4.74 2.43
CA ARG A 68 -4.19 3.45 2.78
C ARG A 68 -4.34 2.41 1.67
N ALA A 69 -5.53 2.31 1.07
CA ALA A 69 -5.75 1.41 -0.06
C ALA A 69 -4.90 1.78 -1.29
N ALA A 70 -4.61 3.07 -1.50
CA ALA A 70 -3.71 3.50 -2.55
C ALA A 70 -2.25 3.13 -2.25
N GLU A 71 -1.81 3.29 -1.00
CA GLU A 71 -0.49 2.85 -0.53
C GLU A 71 -0.31 1.34 -0.68
N ASP A 72 -1.30 0.54 -0.30
CA ASP A 72 -1.29 -0.91 -0.44
C ASP A 72 -1.14 -1.34 -1.91
N ARG A 73 -1.86 -0.66 -2.82
CA ARG A 73 -1.75 -0.90 -4.26
C ARG A 73 -0.37 -0.51 -4.80
N ALA A 74 0.20 0.60 -4.33
CA ALA A 74 1.55 1.02 -4.72
C ALA A 74 2.60 0.01 -4.24
N ALA A 75 2.52 -0.44 -2.99
CA ALA A 75 3.41 -1.47 -2.45
C ALA A 75 3.28 -2.80 -3.22
N ALA A 76 2.08 -3.20 -3.60
CA ALA A 76 1.85 -4.39 -4.41
C ALA A 76 2.43 -4.25 -5.82
N ALA A 77 2.30 -3.08 -6.46
CA ALA A 77 2.89 -2.80 -7.76
C ALA A 77 4.42 -2.81 -7.70
N GLU A 78 5.01 -2.24 -6.64
CA GLU A 78 6.46 -2.23 -6.44
C GLU A 78 7.02 -3.64 -6.25
N ARG A 79 6.35 -4.50 -5.49
CA ARG A 79 6.74 -5.92 -5.37
C ARG A 79 6.78 -6.61 -6.73
N ARG A 80 5.71 -6.48 -7.51
CA ARG A 80 5.64 -7.05 -8.87
C ARG A 80 6.70 -6.47 -9.81
N ALA A 81 6.99 -5.17 -9.70
CA ALA A 81 8.03 -4.54 -10.51
C ALA A 81 9.42 -5.09 -10.18
N ARG A 82 9.71 -5.34 -8.90
CA ARG A 82 10.97 -5.96 -8.47
C ARG A 82 11.06 -7.42 -8.92
N GLU A 83 9.97 -8.19 -8.83
CA GLU A 83 9.89 -9.56 -9.35
C GLU A 83 10.13 -9.61 -10.86
N LEU A 84 9.48 -8.72 -11.62
CA LEU A 84 9.69 -8.61 -13.07
C LEU A 84 11.13 -8.18 -13.39
N ALA A 85 11.71 -7.25 -12.63
CA ALA A 85 13.10 -6.85 -12.82
C ALA A 85 14.06 -8.04 -12.61
N THR A 86 13.82 -8.89 -11.61
CA THR A 86 14.62 -10.10 -11.39
C THR A 86 14.45 -11.13 -12.51
N LEU A 87 13.23 -11.33 -13.01
CA LEU A 87 12.95 -12.27 -14.11
C LEU A 87 13.52 -11.78 -15.46
N VAL A 88 13.49 -10.47 -15.72
CA VAL A 88 13.94 -9.88 -16.98
C VAL A 88 15.46 -9.69 -17.01
N CYS A 89 16.08 -9.25 -15.91
CA CYS A 89 17.51 -8.97 -15.86
C CYS A 89 18.36 -10.19 -15.46
N GLY A 90 17.76 -11.27 -14.94
CA GLY A 90 18.49 -12.47 -14.51
C GLY A 90 19.41 -12.26 -13.30
N GLU A 91 19.33 -11.08 -12.66
CA GLU A 91 20.11 -10.74 -11.48
C GLU A 91 19.56 -11.48 -10.25
N PRO A 92 20.43 -12.12 -9.44
CA PRO A 92 20.01 -12.81 -8.23
C PRO A 92 19.32 -11.82 -7.27
N ARG A 93 18.08 -12.16 -6.88
CA ARG A 93 17.25 -11.33 -5.99
C ARG A 93 17.96 -11.10 -4.65
N GLN A 94 18.16 -9.84 -4.30
CA GLN A 94 18.59 -9.45 -2.96
C GLN A 94 17.45 -9.74 -1.96
N LEU A 95 17.72 -10.60 -0.98
CA LEU A 95 16.77 -10.93 0.08
C LEU A 95 16.54 -9.72 0.99
N THR A 96 15.28 -9.51 1.38
CA THR A 96 14.93 -8.47 2.34
C THR A 96 15.37 -8.84 3.76
N ARG A 97 15.43 -7.84 4.66
CA ARG A 97 15.82 -8.06 6.06
C ARG A 97 14.91 -9.05 6.80
N GLY A 98 13.61 -9.06 6.49
CA GLY A 98 12.65 -10.01 7.07
C GLY A 98 12.92 -11.43 6.60
N GLU A 99 13.07 -11.63 5.29
CA GLU A 99 13.40 -12.93 4.70
C GLU A 99 14.75 -13.47 5.21
N LEU A 100 15.73 -12.60 5.47
CA LEU A 100 16.99 -12.98 6.11
C LEU A 100 16.84 -13.36 7.59
N SER A 101 15.84 -12.81 8.30
CA SER A 101 15.51 -13.20 9.68
C SER A 101 14.91 -14.60 9.70
N ASP A 102 13.94 -14.86 8.82
CA ASP A 102 13.27 -16.16 8.70
C ASP A 102 14.26 -17.28 8.31
N LEU A 103 15.23 -16.95 7.43
CA LEU A 103 16.34 -17.85 7.08
C LEU A 103 17.28 -18.15 8.26
N ARG A 104 17.42 -17.23 9.21
CA ARG A 104 18.23 -17.45 10.43
C ARG A 104 17.45 -18.22 11.50
N GLU A 105 16.15 -17.99 11.60
CA GLU A 105 15.26 -18.68 12.53
C GLU A 105 15.09 -20.17 12.19
N THR A 106 15.15 -20.52 10.90
CA THR A 106 15.12 -21.91 10.43
C THR A 106 16.44 -22.69 10.66
N GLY A 107 17.42 -22.08 11.33
CA GLY A 107 18.69 -22.69 11.73
C GLY A 107 19.83 -22.45 10.73
N PRO A 108 21.07 -22.87 11.06
CA PRO A 108 22.23 -22.63 10.21
C PRO A 108 22.03 -23.34 8.86
N THR A 109 21.68 -22.56 7.86
CA THR A 109 21.55 -23.00 6.48
C THR A 109 22.17 -21.97 5.55
N GLY A 110 22.84 -22.42 4.49
CA GLY A 110 23.54 -21.57 3.53
C GLY A 110 25.08 -21.62 3.63
N PRO A 111 25.79 -20.56 3.19
CA PRO A 111 27.25 -20.58 2.98
C PRO A 111 28.07 -21.01 4.20
N ALA A 112 27.56 -20.76 5.42
CA ALA A 112 28.21 -21.16 6.66
C ALA A 112 28.27 -22.69 6.83
N VAL A 113 27.23 -23.43 6.42
CA VAL A 113 27.20 -24.90 6.48
C VAL A 113 28.18 -25.48 5.46
N MET A 114 28.20 -24.94 4.24
CA MET A 114 29.16 -25.31 3.21
C MET A 114 30.61 -25.03 3.66
N ALA A 115 30.87 -23.85 4.23
CA ALA A 115 32.18 -23.51 4.76
C ALA A 115 32.61 -24.41 5.94
N ASN A 116 31.66 -24.89 6.75
CA ASN A 116 31.95 -25.87 7.79
C ASN A 116 32.28 -27.25 7.21
N ALA A 117 31.49 -27.74 6.25
CA ALA A 117 31.73 -29.02 5.58
C ALA A 117 33.09 -29.05 4.87
N LEU A 118 33.48 -27.95 4.19
CA LEU A 118 34.79 -27.82 3.55
C LEU A 118 35.94 -27.83 4.57
N ARG A 119 35.78 -27.20 5.73
CA ARG A 119 36.78 -27.26 6.81
C ARG A 119 36.94 -28.68 7.35
N THR A 120 35.83 -29.40 7.55
CA THR A 120 35.86 -30.80 7.97
C THR A 120 36.53 -31.70 6.94
N LEU A 121 36.25 -31.49 5.65
CA LEU A 121 36.91 -32.19 4.55
C LEU A 121 38.41 -31.95 4.53
N HIS A 122 38.84 -30.70 4.69
CA HIS A 122 40.26 -30.35 4.75
C HIS A 122 40.97 -31.04 5.92
N LYS A 123 40.36 -31.05 7.11
CA LYS A 123 40.89 -31.75 8.29
C LYS A 123 40.99 -33.26 8.07
N ALA A 124 39.97 -33.88 7.48
CA ALA A 124 39.98 -35.31 7.18
C ALA A 124 41.08 -35.68 6.17
N ARG A 125 41.30 -34.81 5.16
CA ARG A 125 42.40 -34.97 4.20
C ARG A 125 43.76 -34.87 4.87
N ALA A 126 43.95 -33.88 5.76
CA ALA A 126 45.21 -33.69 6.48
C ALA A 126 45.55 -34.83 7.44
N ALA A 127 44.53 -35.51 7.97
CA ALA A 127 44.68 -36.66 8.86
C ALA A 127 44.81 -38.02 8.13
N GLU A 128 44.73 -38.04 6.80
CA GLU A 128 44.70 -39.25 5.96
C GLU A 128 43.63 -40.30 6.36
N ASP A 129 42.59 -39.87 7.08
CA ASP A 129 41.50 -40.76 7.51
C ASP A 129 40.48 -40.93 6.38
N ARG A 130 40.54 -42.09 5.73
CA ARG A 130 39.67 -42.45 4.61
C ARG A 130 38.18 -42.51 4.98
N ARG A 131 37.85 -42.90 6.22
CA ARG A 131 36.44 -42.94 6.67
C ARG A 131 35.92 -41.53 6.93
N ALA A 132 36.69 -40.71 7.65
CA ALA A 132 36.33 -39.32 7.89
C ALA A 132 36.22 -38.52 6.57
N LEU A 133 37.09 -38.80 5.60
CA LEU A 133 37.06 -38.15 4.28
C LEU A 133 35.76 -38.45 3.53
N THR A 134 35.31 -39.71 3.55
CA THR A 134 34.08 -40.13 2.87
C THR A 134 32.85 -39.46 3.49
N ASN A 135 32.78 -39.39 4.82
CA ASN A 135 31.70 -38.71 5.53
C ASN A 135 31.69 -37.20 5.20
N ALA A 136 32.85 -36.56 5.23
CA ALA A 136 32.97 -35.13 4.93
C ALA A 136 32.57 -34.80 3.47
N LEU A 137 32.83 -35.69 2.51
CA LEU A 137 32.33 -35.54 1.14
C LEU A 137 30.80 -35.64 1.07
N GLY A 138 30.20 -36.54 1.86
CA GLY A 138 28.74 -36.64 2.00
C GLY A 138 28.11 -35.38 2.59
N ASP A 139 28.75 -34.78 3.59
CA ASP A 139 28.31 -33.52 4.20
C ASP A 139 28.39 -32.35 3.22
N VAL A 140 29.45 -32.28 2.41
CA VAL A 140 29.59 -31.27 1.33
C VAL A 140 28.50 -31.45 0.27
N ALA A 141 28.25 -32.68 -0.18
CA ALA A 141 27.21 -32.98 -1.17
C ALA A 141 25.81 -32.62 -0.64
N SER A 142 25.52 -32.97 0.61
CA SER A 142 24.25 -32.65 1.26
C SER A 142 24.06 -31.15 1.43
N ALA A 143 25.12 -30.43 1.83
CA ALA A 143 25.11 -28.97 1.92
C ALA A 143 24.92 -28.31 0.54
N ALA A 144 25.51 -28.87 -0.53
CA ALA A 144 25.36 -28.36 -1.88
C ALA A 144 23.93 -28.50 -2.40
N VAL A 145 23.31 -29.67 -2.19
CA VAL A 145 21.91 -29.92 -2.56
C VAL A 145 20.96 -29.02 -1.77
N GLY A 146 21.14 -28.95 -0.45
CA GLY A 146 20.32 -28.09 0.40
C GLY A 146 20.45 -26.60 0.08
N TRP A 147 21.60 -26.16 -0.43
CA TRP A 147 21.77 -24.79 -0.92
C TRP A 147 21.15 -24.57 -2.29
N ARG A 148 21.33 -25.50 -3.23
CA ARG A 148 20.73 -25.44 -4.57
C ARG A 148 19.21 -25.44 -4.52
N ASP A 149 18.61 -26.29 -3.69
CA ASP A 149 17.15 -26.45 -3.64
C ASP A 149 16.43 -25.25 -2.98
N ARG A 150 17.19 -24.28 -2.43
CA ARG A 150 16.68 -23.04 -1.84
C ARG A 150 16.99 -21.77 -2.66
N LEU A 151 17.80 -21.88 -3.71
CA LEU A 151 18.06 -20.82 -4.69
C LEU A 151 16.98 -20.85 -5.78
#